data_AF-A0A7M2T5N5-F1
#
_entry.id   AF-A0A7M2T5N5-F1
#
_cell.length_a   1.000
_cell.length_b   1.000
_cell.length_c   1.000
_cell.angle_alpha   90.00
_cell.angle_beta   90.00
_cell.angle_gamma   90.00
#
_symmetry.space_group_name_H-M   'P 1'
#
loop_
_entity.id
_entity.type
_entity.pdbx_description
1 polymer ?
#
loop_
_entity_poly.entity_id
_entity_poly.type
_entity_poly.pdbx_seq_one_letter_code
_entity_poly.pdbx_strand_id
1 'polypeptide(L)'
;MKRTITVAVLLAALATLTACTSSDDSSDSQTNARPPAGSTPTKEATEEAAPSVGLPPEPTGKVRDGLLAALFDINPALTTDENDAIDNARNQCMAINGAAQNLDRTAQQRFSSGKHAVTAAEAKQINIALTDFCKTA
;
A
#
# COMPACT_ATOMS: atom_id res chain seq x y z
N MET A 1 33.19 -25.91 -24.35
CA MET A 1 34.49 -25.22 -24.41
C MET A 1 34.40 -23.94 -23.59
N LYS A 2 35.37 -23.73 -22.69
CA LYS A 2 35.43 -22.63 -21.71
C LYS A 2 35.49 -21.26 -22.38
N ARG A 3 34.78 -20.26 -21.83
CA ARG A 3 35.26 -18.88 -21.66
C ARG A 3 34.70 -18.24 -20.38
N THR A 4 35.51 -18.30 -19.34
CA THR A 4 35.48 -17.44 -18.15
C THR A 4 35.96 -16.04 -18.51
N ILE A 5 35.22 -14.98 -18.15
CA ILE A 5 35.80 -13.65 -17.88
C ILE A 5 35.05 -13.01 -16.70
N THR A 6 35.81 -12.87 -15.61
CA THR A 6 35.57 -12.14 -14.37
C THR A 6 35.88 -10.66 -14.59
N VAL A 7 35.04 -9.72 -14.13
CA VAL A 7 35.50 -8.41 -13.62
C VAL A 7 34.53 -7.95 -12.53
N ALA A 8 35.05 -7.92 -11.30
CA ALA A 8 34.43 -7.32 -10.14
C ALA A 8 34.69 -5.81 -10.13
N VAL A 9 33.64 -5.01 -9.87
CA VAL A 9 33.76 -3.59 -9.52
C VAL A 9 33.04 -3.41 -8.20
N LEU A 10 33.81 -3.40 -7.11
CA LEU A 10 33.32 -3.04 -5.77
C LEU A 10 33.60 -1.55 -5.56
N LEU A 11 32.52 -0.77 -5.49
CA LEU A 11 32.49 0.65 -5.13
C LEU A 11 31.49 0.81 -3.98
N ALA A 12 31.98 1.28 -2.82
CA ALA A 12 31.28 2.10 -1.81
C ALA A 12 32.09 1.98 -0.49
N ALA A 13 32.92 2.99 -0.15
CA ALA A 13 32.56 4.19 0.59
C ALA A 13 32.20 3.90 2.06
N LEU A 14 33.12 4.26 2.96
CA LEU A 14 32.97 4.20 4.40
C LEU A 14 31.86 5.17 4.86
N ALA A 15 30.85 4.65 5.57
CA ALA A 15 29.96 5.45 6.39
C ALA A 15 30.27 5.17 7.87
N THR A 16 30.75 6.20 8.55
CA THR A 16 30.97 6.25 10.00
C THR A 16 29.63 6.20 10.73
N LEU A 17 29.35 5.13 11.46
CA LEU A 17 28.24 5.09 12.41
C LEU A 17 28.65 5.83 13.69
N THR A 18 28.16 7.06 13.81
CA THR A 18 28.14 7.82 15.05
C THR A 18 26.98 7.33 15.92
N ALA A 19 27.31 6.93 17.14
CA ALA A 19 26.55 7.03 18.38
C ALA A 19 25.02 6.87 18.31
N CYS A 20 24.51 5.81 18.93
CA CYS A 20 23.44 6.03 19.89
C CYS A 20 23.67 5.18 21.15
N THR A 21 23.41 5.86 22.25
CA THR A 21 23.67 5.54 23.63
C THR A 21 22.80 4.39 24.12
N SER A 22 23.35 3.62 25.07
CA SER A 22 22.58 2.80 26.00
C SER A 22 21.48 3.61 26.67
N SER A 23 20.33 2.98 26.92
CA SER A 23 19.68 3.04 28.23
C SER A 23 18.59 1.97 28.36
N ASP A 24 18.76 1.21 29.43
CA ASP A 24 17.92 0.19 30.05
C ASP A 24 16.53 0.66 30.51
N ASP A 25 15.61 -0.31 30.49
CA ASP A 25 14.67 -0.73 31.54
C ASP A 25 13.41 0.10 31.92
N SER A 26 12.43 -0.70 32.38
CA SER A 26 11.26 -0.40 33.22
C SER A 26 9.93 -0.03 32.55
N SER A 27 9.09 -1.07 32.46
CA SER A 27 7.71 -1.15 32.97
C SER A 27 7.15 0.11 33.63
N ASP A 28 5.94 0.53 33.24
CA ASP A 28 4.87 0.58 34.23
C ASP A 28 3.47 0.65 33.63
N SER A 29 2.57 0.04 34.39
CA SER A 29 1.18 -0.22 34.09
C SER A 29 0.31 0.94 34.55
N GLN A 30 -0.58 1.48 33.73
CA GLN A 30 -1.77 2.18 34.25
C GLN A 30 -3.02 1.89 33.42
N THR A 31 -3.92 1.16 34.09
CA THR A 31 -5.33 1.00 33.75
C THR A 31 -6.00 2.37 33.70
N ASN A 32 -6.89 2.60 32.72
CA ASN A 32 -7.93 3.60 32.87
C ASN A 32 -9.21 3.18 32.16
N ALA A 33 -10.30 3.39 32.89
CA ALA A 33 -11.60 2.81 32.69
C ALA A 33 -12.37 3.38 31.47
N ARG A 34 -13.19 2.50 30.89
CA ARG A 34 -14.23 2.75 29.89
C ARG A 34 -15.37 3.61 30.45
N PRO A 35 -15.97 4.47 29.60
CA PRO A 35 -17.42 4.69 29.58
C PRO A 35 -18.03 4.12 28.28
N PRO A 36 -19.22 3.49 28.31
CA PRO A 36 -19.90 3.05 27.10
C PRO A 36 -20.69 4.22 26.51
N ALA A 37 -20.31 4.69 25.33
CA ALA A 37 -21.16 5.57 24.53
C ALA A 37 -21.67 4.76 23.33
N GLY A 38 -22.96 4.43 23.37
CA GLY A 38 -23.66 3.82 22.24
C GLY A 38 -23.61 4.75 21.04
N SER A 39 -23.00 4.28 19.95
CA SER A 39 -23.07 4.94 18.65
C SER A 39 -24.14 4.23 17.83
N THR A 40 -25.31 4.85 17.75
CA THR A 40 -26.28 4.61 16.68
C THR A 40 -25.59 4.82 15.34
N PRO A 41 -25.74 3.92 14.34
CA PRO A 41 -25.19 4.17 13.02
C PRO A 41 -26.06 5.22 12.33
N THR A 42 -25.61 6.47 12.34
CA THR A 42 -26.09 7.47 11.39
C THR A 42 -25.66 6.97 10.02
N LYS A 43 -26.62 6.59 9.18
CA LYS A 43 -26.41 6.45 7.74
C LYS A 43 -26.06 7.83 7.22
N GLU A 44 -24.77 8.13 7.13
CA GLU A 44 -24.31 9.28 6.37
C GLU A 44 -24.51 8.95 4.90
N ALA A 45 -25.36 9.77 4.27
CA ALA A 45 -25.55 9.81 2.85
C ALA A 45 -24.20 10.09 2.19
N THR A 46 -23.88 9.33 1.15
CA THR A 46 -22.75 9.59 0.26
C THR A 46 -22.94 10.96 -0.40
N GLU A 47 -22.40 12.00 0.22
CA GLU A 47 -21.97 13.18 -0.53
C GLU A 47 -20.76 12.74 -1.35
N GLU A 48 -20.81 12.94 -2.67
CA GLU A 48 -19.63 12.86 -3.54
C GLU A 48 -18.64 13.93 -3.06
N ALA A 49 -17.75 13.55 -2.16
CA ALA A 49 -16.62 14.35 -1.76
C ALA A 49 -15.75 14.58 -3.01
N ALA A 50 -15.40 15.83 -3.29
CA ALA A 50 -14.37 16.15 -4.27
C ALA A 50 -13.11 15.32 -3.97
N PRO A 51 -12.36 14.85 -4.99
CA PRO A 51 -11.21 13.99 -4.77
C PRO A 51 -10.25 14.71 -3.83
N SER A 52 -10.09 14.17 -2.62
CA SER A 52 -9.14 14.72 -1.69
C SER A 52 -7.75 14.57 -2.35
N VAL A 53 -6.93 15.62 -2.33
CA VAL A 53 -5.53 15.54 -2.78
C VAL A 53 -4.68 14.76 -1.75
N GLY A 54 -5.32 14.07 -0.80
CA GLY A 54 -4.72 13.30 0.28
C GLY A 54 -4.82 11.79 0.05
N LEU A 55 -4.21 11.03 0.95
CA LEU A 55 -4.36 9.58 0.98
C LEU A 55 -5.82 9.24 1.35
N PRO A 56 -6.55 8.50 0.50
CA PRO A 56 -7.89 8.02 0.82
C PRO A 56 -8.00 7.38 2.20
N PRO A 57 -9.14 7.40 2.89
CA PRO A 57 -9.31 6.64 4.14
C PRO A 57 -9.11 5.14 3.88
N GLU A 58 -8.73 4.41 4.92
CA GLU A 58 -8.61 2.95 4.80
C GLU A 58 -10.00 2.32 4.60
N PRO A 59 -10.20 1.48 3.58
CA PRO A 59 -11.49 0.84 3.35
C PRO A 59 -11.81 -0.18 4.43
N THR A 60 -13.09 -0.33 4.72
CA THR A 60 -13.58 -1.31 5.71
C THR A 60 -14.77 -2.12 5.16
N GLY A 61 -15.07 -3.23 5.83
CA GLY A 61 -16.20 -4.10 5.49
C GLY A 61 -16.22 -4.51 4.02
N LYS A 62 -17.39 -4.39 3.39
CA LYS A 62 -17.60 -4.84 1.99
C LYS A 62 -16.70 -4.13 0.97
N VAL A 63 -16.29 -2.90 1.23
CA VAL A 63 -15.39 -2.16 0.32
C VAL A 63 -14.00 -2.77 0.37
N ARG A 64 -13.51 -3.10 1.58
CA ARG A 64 -12.24 -3.82 1.77
C ARG A 64 -12.29 -5.18 1.08
N ASP A 65 -13.34 -5.96 1.33
CA ASP A 65 -13.49 -7.31 0.76
C ASP A 65 -13.54 -7.27 -0.78
N GLY A 66 -14.29 -6.31 -1.34
CA GLY A 66 -14.40 -6.13 -2.78
C GLY A 66 -13.09 -5.72 -3.44
N LEU A 67 -12.32 -4.83 -2.79
CA LEU A 67 -11.00 -4.43 -3.26
C LEU A 67 -10.04 -5.63 -3.29
N LEU A 68 -9.95 -6.38 -2.18
CA LEU A 68 -9.06 -7.54 -2.09
C LEU A 68 -9.47 -8.63 -3.10
N ALA A 69 -10.77 -8.90 -3.26
CA ALA A 69 -11.25 -9.85 -4.26
C ALA A 69 -10.85 -9.43 -5.69
N ALA A 70 -11.04 -8.15 -6.05
CA ALA A 70 -10.67 -7.65 -7.37
C ALA A 70 -9.17 -7.75 -7.66
N LEU A 71 -8.31 -7.51 -6.66
CA LEU A 71 -6.85 -7.69 -6.79
C LEU A 71 -6.48 -9.17 -6.89
N PHE A 72 -7.10 -10.03 -6.08
CA PHE A 72 -6.87 -11.48 -6.11
C PHE A 72 -7.20 -12.09 -7.48
N ASP A 73 -8.30 -11.66 -8.10
CA ASP A 73 -8.73 -12.14 -9.43
C ASP A 73 -7.74 -11.78 -10.55
N ILE A 74 -6.99 -10.68 -10.40
CA ILE A 74 -5.92 -10.30 -11.34
C ILE A 74 -4.72 -11.22 -11.11
N ASN A 75 -4.25 -11.29 -9.86
CA ASN A 75 -3.17 -12.16 -9.46
C ASN A 75 -3.22 -12.40 -7.94
N PRO A 76 -3.34 -13.67 -7.48
CA PRO A 76 -3.38 -14.00 -6.06
C PRO A 76 -2.18 -13.50 -5.23
N ALA A 77 -1.02 -13.29 -5.85
CA ALA A 77 0.15 -12.76 -5.18
C ALA A 77 -0.04 -11.31 -4.70
N LEU A 78 -0.96 -10.56 -5.31
CA LEU A 78 -1.24 -9.16 -4.96
C LEU A 78 -1.86 -9.00 -3.57
N THR A 79 -2.46 -10.04 -3.03
CA THR A 79 -3.15 -10.02 -1.72
C THR A 79 -2.52 -10.98 -0.71
N THR A 80 -1.27 -11.40 -0.93
CA THR A 80 -0.55 -12.25 0.04
C THR A 80 -0.37 -11.51 1.37
N ASP A 81 -0.19 -10.19 1.31
CA ASP A 81 -0.35 -9.29 2.45
C ASP A 81 -1.51 -8.32 2.12
N GLU A 82 -2.64 -8.53 2.79
CA GLU A 82 -3.85 -7.74 2.54
C GLU A 82 -3.67 -6.26 2.91
N ASN A 83 -2.90 -5.96 3.96
CA ASN A 83 -2.74 -4.59 4.42
C ASN A 83 -1.86 -3.81 3.44
N ASP A 84 -0.76 -4.42 2.98
CA ASP A 84 0.06 -3.85 1.91
C ASP A 84 -0.73 -3.69 0.61
N ALA A 85 -1.60 -4.64 0.26
CA ALA A 85 -2.47 -4.54 -0.91
C ALA A 85 -3.40 -3.32 -0.84
N ILE A 86 -4.00 -3.08 0.33
CA ILE A 86 -4.88 -1.95 0.60
C ILE A 86 -4.10 -0.63 0.54
N ASP A 87 -2.95 -0.55 1.18
CA ASP A 87 -2.13 0.67 1.16
C ASP A 87 -1.60 0.96 -0.24
N ASN A 88 -1.23 -0.07 -1.00
CA ASN A 88 -0.86 0.08 -2.40
C ASN A 88 -2.02 0.60 -3.25
N ALA A 89 -3.24 0.11 -3.03
CA ALA A 89 -4.43 0.61 -3.71
C ALA A 89 -4.73 2.07 -3.39
N ARG A 90 -4.70 2.46 -2.10
CA ARG A 90 -4.92 3.84 -1.66
C ARG A 90 -3.90 4.80 -2.26
N ASN A 91 -2.62 4.42 -2.25
CA ASN A 91 -1.55 5.20 -2.87
C ASN A 91 -1.66 5.26 -4.40
N GLN A 92 -2.18 4.22 -5.04
CA GLN A 92 -2.46 4.24 -6.47
C GLN A 92 -3.65 5.16 -6.79
N CYS A 93 -4.67 5.20 -5.93
CA CYS A 93 -5.76 6.16 -6.05
C CYS A 93 -5.29 7.61 -5.95
N MET A 94 -4.31 7.93 -5.10
CA MET A 94 -3.69 9.26 -5.11
C MET A 94 -3.08 9.61 -6.47
N ALA A 95 -2.42 8.65 -7.13
CA ALA A 95 -1.83 8.87 -8.44
C ALA A 95 -2.91 9.05 -9.52
N ILE A 96 -3.99 8.25 -9.47
CA ILE A 96 -5.12 8.32 -10.40
C ILE A 96 -5.87 9.64 -10.24
N ASN A 97 -6.28 9.97 -9.01
CA ASN A 97 -7.06 11.17 -8.69
C ASN A 97 -6.22 12.45 -8.85
N GLY A 98 -4.90 12.36 -8.65
CA GLY A 98 -3.94 13.42 -8.93
C GLY A 98 -3.55 13.54 -10.41
N ALA A 99 -4.17 12.79 -11.32
CA ALA A 99 -3.89 12.78 -12.76
C ALA A 99 -2.40 12.59 -13.10
N ALA A 100 -1.71 11.74 -12.32
CA ALA A 100 -0.30 11.44 -12.56
C ALA A 100 -0.09 10.75 -13.91
N GLN A 101 1.10 10.94 -14.48
CA GLN A 101 1.51 10.24 -15.70
C GLN A 101 2.04 8.84 -15.37
N ASN A 102 2.04 7.96 -16.38
CA ASN A 102 2.61 6.61 -16.29
C ASN A 102 1.99 5.73 -15.19
N LEU A 103 0.67 5.80 -15.02
CA LEU A 103 -0.06 5.05 -13.99
C LEU A 103 0.23 3.54 -14.01
N ASP A 104 0.40 2.94 -15.19
CA ASP A 104 0.74 1.52 -15.31
C ASP A 104 2.13 1.22 -14.76
N ARG A 105 3.12 2.09 -15.01
CA ARG A 105 4.46 1.95 -14.43
C ARG A 105 4.43 2.11 -12.92
N THR A 106 3.64 3.06 -12.43
CA THR A 106 3.48 3.28 -10.98
C THR A 106 2.84 2.06 -10.32
N ALA A 107 1.76 1.53 -10.90
CA ALA A 107 1.11 0.32 -10.41
C ALA A 107 2.07 -0.87 -10.43
N GLN A 108 2.84 -1.03 -11.51
CA GLN A 108 3.83 -2.09 -11.62
C GLN A 108 4.86 -2.04 -10.49
N GLN A 109 5.43 -0.88 -10.22
CA GLN A 109 6.45 -0.70 -9.17
C GLN A 109 5.87 -0.91 -7.78
N ARG A 110 4.65 -0.42 -7.55
CA ARG A 110 4.00 -0.42 -6.24
C ARG A 110 3.51 -1.80 -5.82
N PHE A 111 2.92 -2.54 -6.76
CA PHE A 111 2.35 -3.86 -6.48
C PHE A 111 3.34 -5.02 -6.70
N SER A 112 4.53 -4.75 -7.25
CA SER A 112 5.62 -5.73 -7.28
C SER A 112 6.31 -5.84 -5.93
N SER A 113 6.81 -7.02 -5.62
CA SER A 113 7.60 -7.32 -4.43
C SER A 113 8.82 -8.17 -4.78
N GLY A 114 9.67 -8.46 -3.79
CA GLY A 114 10.77 -9.42 -3.97
C GLY A 114 10.33 -10.86 -4.27
N LYS A 115 9.04 -11.17 -4.16
CA LYS A 115 8.46 -12.51 -4.38
C LYS A 115 7.62 -12.61 -5.65
N HIS A 116 7.13 -11.49 -6.16
CA HIS A 116 6.29 -11.43 -7.34
C HIS A 116 6.53 -10.13 -8.10
N ALA A 117 6.70 -10.21 -9.42
CA ALA A 117 6.75 -9.05 -10.29
C ALA A 117 5.42 -8.90 -11.03
N VAL A 118 4.82 -7.71 -10.94
CA VAL A 118 3.65 -7.33 -11.72
C VAL A 118 4.08 -7.10 -13.17
N THR A 119 3.34 -7.67 -14.11
CA THR A 119 3.52 -7.44 -15.54
C THR A 119 2.86 -6.13 -15.99
N ALA A 120 3.21 -5.64 -17.18
CA ALA A 120 2.55 -4.46 -17.74
C ALA A 120 1.03 -4.69 -17.95
N ALA A 121 0.63 -5.93 -18.27
CA ALA A 121 -0.78 -6.28 -18.46
C ALA A 121 -1.54 -6.26 -17.12
N GLU A 122 -0.99 -6.87 -16.08
CA GLU A 122 -1.58 -6.85 -14.73
C GLU A 122 -1.63 -5.42 -14.18
N ALA A 123 -0.59 -4.61 -14.38
CA ALA A 123 -0.59 -3.20 -13.95
C ALA A 123 -1.76 -2.41 -14.55
N LYS A 124 -2.04 -2.61 -15.84
CA LYS A 124 -3.20 -2.02 -16.51
C LYS A 124 -4.52 -2.52 -15.92
N GLN A 125 -4.62 -3.82 -15.64
CA GLN A 125 -5.80 -4.40 -15.00
C GLN A 125 -6.02 -3.85 -13.58
N ILE A 126 -4.94 -3.66 -12.81
CA ILE A 126 -5.00 -3.03 -11.47
C ILE A 126 -5.59 -1.63 -11.59
N ASN A 127 -5.08 -0.78 -12.50
CA ASN A 127 -5.62 0.58 -12.67
C ASN A 127 -7.11 0.58 -13.07
N ILE A 128 -7.56 -0.39 -13.88
CA ILE A 128 -8.97 -0.56 -14.22
C ILE A 128 -9.79 -0.97 -12.99
N ALA A 129 -9.34 -2.00 -12.25
CA ALA A 129 -10.03 -2.50 -11.07
C ALA A 129 -10.16 -1.43 -9.96
N LEU A 130 -9.16 -0.55 -9.85
CA LEU A 130 -9.17 0.53 -8.87
C LEU A 130 -10.05 1.72 -9.27
N THR A 131 -10.50 1.83 -10.52
CA THR A 131 -11.21 3.05 -11.00
C THR A 131 -12.46 3.37 -10.17
N ASP A 132 -13.27 2.38 -9.81
CA ASP A 132 -14.46 2.61 -8.98
C ASP A 132 -14.12 2.74 -7.50
N PHE A 133 -13.14 1.97 -7.02
CA PHE A 133 -12.64 2.09 -5.66
C PHE A 133 -12.16 3.53 -5.38
N CYS A 134 -11.36 4.10 -6.27
CA CYS A 134 -10.77 5.43 -6.12
C CYS A 134 -11.77 6.60 -6.14
N LYS A 135 -13.02 6.37 -6.58
CA LYS A 135 -14.09 7.38 -6.50
C LYS A 135 -14.69 7.47 -5.10
N THR A 136 -14.64 6.35 -4.37
CA THR A 136 -15.12 6.25 -2.99
C THR A 136 -14.01 6.43 -1.96
N ALA A 137 -12.79 6.66 -2.44
CA ALA A 137 -11.55 6.71 -1.67
C ALA A 137 -10.99 8.15 -1.71
#